data_AF-A0A927GGL7-F1
#
_entry.id   AF-A0A927GGL7-F1
#
_cell.length_a   1.000
_cell.length_b   1.000
_cell.length_c   1.000
_cell.angle_alpha   90.00
_cell.angle_beta   90.00
_cell.angle_gamma   90.00
#
_symmetry.space_group_name_H-M   'P 1'
#
loop_
_entity.id
_entity.type
_entity.pdbx_description
1 polymer ?
#
loop_
_entity_poly.entity_id
_entity_poly.type
_entity_poly.pdbx_seq_one_letter_code
_entity_poly.pdbx_strand_id
1 'polypeptide(L)'
;MRFIAVFSQRHTTYGLGFDTLTDATDFLFWGYEDNDLIPFGVYDVLTTQTRLYDHFGKLTDGPDPEAIRQFATAYLDRISQSVGAYDQ
;
A
#
# COMPACT_ATOMS: atom_id res chain seq x y z
N MET A 1 -7.01 11.01 0.90
CA MET A 1 -6.13 9.84 0.82
C MET A 1 -4.71 10.20 1.26
N ARG A 2 -4.29 9.73 2.45
CA ARG A 2 -2.97 10.01 3.03
C ARG A 2 -2.07 8.79 3.08
N PHE A 3 -2.63 7.61 3.31
CA PHE A 3 -1.88 6.36 3.47
C PHE A 3 -2.15 5.45 2.28
N ILE A 4 -1.15 4.72 1.83
CA ILE A 4 -1.29 3.74 0.76
C ILE A 4 -0.80 2.39 1.29
N ALA A 5 -1.72 1.44 1.40
CA ALA A 5 -1.39 0.05 1.65
C ALA A 5 -0.87 -0.58 0.36
N VAL A 6 0.32 -1.17 0.41
CA VAL A 6 0.94 -1.87 -0.72
C VAL A 6 1.02 -3.35 -0.38
N PHE A 7 0.59 -4.17 -1.33
CA PHE A 7 0.46 -5.61 -1.16
C PHE A 7 0.56 -6.34 -2.49
N SER A 8 0.82 -7.63 -2.44
CA SER A 8 0.69 -8.53 -3.59
C SER A 8 -0.52 -9.44 -3.43
N GLN A 9 -1.25 -9.66 -4.51
CA GLN A 9 -2.29 -10.68 -4.56
C GLN A 9 -2.17 -11.40 -5.90
N ARG A 10 -2.12 -12.74 -5.89
CA ARG A 10 -1.94 -13.56 -7.11
C ARG A 10 -0.74 -13.09 -7.96
N HIS A 11 0.38 -12.78 -7.32
CA HIS A 11 1.63 -12.31 -7.95
C HIS A 11 1.55 -10.92 -8.62
N THR A 12 0.49 -10.15 -8.37
CA THR A 12 0.37 -8.77 -8.86
C THR A 12 0.44 -7.81 -7.67
N THR A 13 1.30 -6.79 -7.78
CA THR A 13 1.39 -5.74 -6.76
C THR A 13 0.29 -4.70 -6.96
N TYR A 14 -0.37 -4.35 -5.85
CA TYR A 14 -1.45 -3.38 -5.79
C TYR A 14 -1.18 -2.32 -4.73
N GLY A 15 -1.84 -1.18 -4.93
CA GLY A 15 -1.88 -0.08 -3.98
C GLY A 15 -3.34 0.26 -3.70
N LEU A 16 -3.67 0.46 -2.44
CA LEU A 16 -4.99 0.92 -2.03
C LEU A 16 -4.85 2.05 -1.02
N GLY A 17 -5.59 3.13 -1.23
CA GLY A 17 -5.47 4.32 -0.43
C GLY A 17 -6.48 4.46 0.70
N PHE A 18 -6.03 5.07 1.79
CA PHE A 18 -6.77 5.26 3.03
C PHE A 18 -6.52 6.65 3.61
N ASP A 19 -7.44 7.15 4.43
CA ASP A 19 -7.28 8.41 5.14
C ASP A 19 -6.59 8.26 6.49
N THR A 20 -6.70 7.09 7.13
CA THR A 20 -6.05 6.78 8.40
C THR A 20 -5.05 5.64 8.26
N LEU A 21 -4.03 5.66 9.14
CA LEU A 21 -3.06 4.57 9.21
C LEU A 21 -3.72 3.28 9.70
N THR A 22 -4.63 3.40 10.67
CA THR A 22 -5.34 2.26 11.26
C THR A 22 -6.09 1.47 10.21
N ASP A 23 -6.88 2.13 9.35
CA ASP A 23 -7.63 1.43 8.30
C ASP A 23 -6.70 0.75 7.28
N ALA A 24 -5.58 1.39 6.94
CA ALA A 24 -4.59 0.81 6.03
C ALA A 24 -3.93 -0.44 6.62
N THR A 25 -3.60 -0.41 7.92
CA THR A 25 -3.01 -1.56 8.62
C THR A 25 -4.02 -2.68 8.83
N ASP A 26 -5.26 -2.35 9.22
CA ASP A 26 -6.34 -3.34 9.38
C ASP A 26 -6.63 -4.03 8.05
N PHE A 27 -6.67 -3.29 6.94
CA PHE A 27 -6.82 -3.87 5.60
C PHE A 27 -5.73 -4.89 5.28
N LEU A 28 -4.45 -4.57 5.57
CA LEU A 28 -3.34 -5.51 5.34
C LEU A 28 -3.44 -6.74 6.25
N PHE A 29 -3.88 -6.57 7.49
CA PHE A 29 -4.05 -7.66 8.45
C PHE A 29 -5.16 -8.63 8.00
N TRP A 30 -6.38 -8.16 7.83
CA TRP A 30 -7.50 -9.00 7.41
C TRP A 30 -7.32 -9.52 5.98
N GLY A 31 -6.69 -8.73 5.11
CA GLY A 31 -6.33 -9.18 3.76
C GLY A 31 -5.39 -10.38 3.78
N TYR A 32 -4.36 -10.35 4.64
CA TYR A 32 -3.42 -11.45 4.81
C TYR A 32 -4.09 -12.71 5.34
N GLU A 33 -4.95 -12.58 6.36
CA GLU A 33 -5.63 -13.72 6.98
C GLU A 33 -6.69 -14.35 6.06
N ASP A 34 -7.50 -13.53 5.38
CA ASP A 34 -8.73 -14.01 4.74
C ASP A 34 -8.65 -14.11 3.20
N ASN A 35 -7.71 -13.44 2.55
CA ASN A 35 -7.76 -13.19 1.09
C ASN A 35 -6.49 -13.54 0.31
N ASP A 36 -5.56 -14.28 0.91
CA ASP A 36 -4.28 -14.70 0.30
C ASP A 36 -3.50 -13.50 -0.27
N LEU A 37 -3.57 -12.38 0.44
CA LEU A 37 -2.87 -11.15 0.15
C LEU A 37 -1.54 -11.17 0.89
N ILE A 38 -0.43 -10.89 0.21
CA ILE A 38 0.90 -10.76 0.81
C ILE A 38 1.15 -9.28 1.12
N PRO A 39 1.08 -8.85 2.39
CA PRO A 39 1.24 -7.45 2.76
C PRO A 39 2.71 -7.05 2.70
N PHE A 40 2.97 -5.90 2.09
CA PHE A 40 4.32 -5.32 2.02
C PHE A 40 4.48 -4.19 3.04
N GLY A 41 3.51 -3.29 3.12
CA GLY A 41 3.55 -2.20 4.08
C GLY A 41 2.63 -1.03 3.73
N VAL A 42 2.78 0.05 4.49
CA VAL A 42 2.03 1.29 4.31
C VAL A 42 2.97 2.44 4.01
N TYR A 43 2.66 3.21 2.97
CA TYR A 43 3.35 4.45 2.64
C TYR A 43 2.52 5.66 3.10
N ASP A 44 3.12 6.58 3.86
CA ASP A 44 2.50 7.86 4.25
C ASP A 44 2.91 8.95 3.24
N VAL A 45 1.92 9.42 2.47
CA VAL A 45 2.11 10.39 1.39
C VAL A 45 2.60 11.74 1.91
N LEU A 46 2.24 12.13 3.14
CA LEU A 46 2.63 13.42 3.69
C LEU A 46 4.07 13.42 4.23
N THR A 47 4.49 12.33 4.86
CA THR A 47 5.82 12.24 5.48
C THR A 47 6.84 11.52 4.62
N THR A 48 6.41 10.91 3.50
CA THR A 48 7.24 10.06 2.62
C THR A 48 7.84 8.85 3.32
N GLN A 49 7.29 8.47 4.49
CA GLN A 49 7.76 7.34 5.27
C GLN A 49 7.05 6.06 4.84
N THR A 50 7.82 4.99 4.74
CA THR A 50 7.31 3.62 4.58
C THR A 50 7.35 2.90 5.91
N ARG A 51 6.26 2.25 6.27
CA ARG A 51 6.18 1.29 7.38
C ARG A 51 6.03 -0.08 6.79
N LEU A 52 7.04 -0.94 7.00
CA LEU A 52 6.94 -2.35 6.62
C LEU A 52 5.82 -3.01 7.41
N TYR A 53 5.12 -3.93 6.76
CA TYR A 53 4.19 -4.78 7.47
C TYR A 53 4.98 -5.82 8.28
N ASP A 54 4.58 -5.97 9.54
CA ASP A 54 5.10 -6.98 10.45
C ASP A 54 3.89 -7.79 10.95
N HIS A 55 3.97 -9.11 10.82
CA HIS A 55 2.96 -10.02 11.34
C HIS A 55 3.47 -10.70 12.60
N PHE A 56 2.94 -10.31 13.76
CA PHE A 56 3.30 -10.87 15.07
C PHE A 56 4.81 -10.85 15.40
N GLY A 57 5.50 -9.77 15.09
CA GLY A 57 6.94 -9.59 15.31
C GLY A 57 7.82 -10.24 14.25
N LYS A 58 7.24 -10.70 13.14
CA LYS A 58 7.97 -11.27 12.00
C LYS A 58 7.70 -10.44 10.76
N LEU A 59 8.77 -9.93 10.17
CA LEU A 59 8.71 -9.39 8.81
C LEU A 59 8.23 -10.51 7.88
N THR A 60 7.20 -10.21 7.10
CA THR A 60 6.87 -10.99 5.92
C THR A 60 8.03 -10.85 4.92
N ASP A 61 8.27 -11.84 4.06
CA ASP A 61 9.28 -11.79 2.96
C ASP A 61 8.89 -10.77 1.87
N GLY A 62 8.48 -9.57 2.29
CA GLY A 62 8.06 -8.47 1.46
C GLY A 62 9.26 -7.72 0.88
N PRO A 63 9.00 -6.86 -0.12
CA PRO A 63 10.00 -6.03 -0.76
C PRO A 63 10.52 -4.97 0.21
N ASP A 64 11.69 -4.40 -0.13
CA ASP A 64 12.30 -3.35 0.66
C ASP A 64 11.43 -2.07 0.75
N PRO A 65 11.67 -1.20 1.75
CA PRO A 65 10.88 0.02 1.93
C PRO A 65 10.88 0.98 0.73
N GLU A 66 11.93 0.96 -0.09
CA GLU A 66 12.10 1.83 -1.26
C GLU A 66 11.25 1.33 -2.43
N ALA A 67 11.14 0.02 -2.64
CA ALA A 67 10.22 -0.59 -3.61
C ALA A 67 8.75 -0.28 -3.28
N ILE A 68 8.37 -0.30 -2.00
CA ILE A 68 7.02 0.11 -1.55
C ILE A 68 6.76 1.59 -1.89
N ARG A 69 7.73 2.46 -1.62
CA ARG A 69 7.65 3.89 -1.92
C ARG A 69 7.53 4.14 -3.43
N GLN A 70 8.36 3.49 -4.24
CA GLN A 70 8.32 3.62 -5.70
C GLN A 70 6.97 3.20 -6.25
N PHE A 71 6.44 2.06 -5.78
CA PHE A 71 5.14 1.57 -6.19
C PHE A 71 4.01 2.54 -5.77
N ALA A 72 4.01 2.99 -4.52
CA ALA A 72 3.00 3.91 -4.00
C ALA A 72 3.00 5.25 -4.75
N THR A 73 4.18 5.75 -5.12
CA THR A 73 4.33 6.98 -5.92
C THR A 73 3.78 6.78 -7.34
N ALA A 74 4.12 5.67 -7.99
CA ALA A 74 3.58 5.34 -9.32
C ALA A 74 2.05 5.14 -9.31
N TYR A 75 1.50 4.59 -8.24
CA TYR A 75 0.06 4.47 -8.02
C TYR A 75 -0.62 5.85 -7.92
N LEU A 76 -0.04 6.78 -7.15
CA LEU A 76 -0.53 8.15 -7.04
C LEU A 76 -0.54 8.88 -8.38
N ASP A 77 0.54 8.75 -9.16
CA ASP A 77 0.65 9.37 -10.47
C ASP A 77 -0.46 8.88 -11.41
N ARG A 78 -0.73 7.57 -11.42
CA ARG A 78 -1.81 6.97 -12.22
C ARG A 78 -3.19 7.49 -11.83
N ILE A 79 -3.47 7.59 -10.53
CA ILE A 79 -4.77 8.11 -10.07
C ILE A 79 -4.90 9.59 -10.41
N SER A 80 -3.86 10.38 -10.18
CA SER A 80 -3.86 11.81 -10.48
C SER A 80 -4.11 12.08 -11.97
N GLN A 81 -3.50 11.28 -12.84
CA GLN A 81 -3.74 11.33 -14.29
C GLN A 81 -5.16 10.88 -14.67
N SER A 82 -5.71 9.87 -13.99
CA SER A 82 -7.08 9.41 -14.25
C SER A 82 -8.14 10.45 -13.85
N VAL A 83 -7.91 11.18 -12.76
CA VAL A 83 -8.83 12.24 -12.28
C VAL A 83 -8.82 13.44 -13.24
N GLY A 84 -7.68 13.77 -13.84
CA GLY A 84 -7.60 14.82 -14.85
C GLY A 84 -8.24 14.49 -16.21
N ALA A 85 -8.58 13.22 -16.48
CA ALA A 85 -9.16 12.78 -17.74
C ALA A 85 -10.70 12.86 -17.79
N TYR A 86 -11.37 13.10 -16.66
CA TYR A 86 -12.83 13.22 -16.58
C TYR A 86 -13.33 14.68 -16.63
N ASP A 87 -12.43 15.65 -16.76
CA ASP A 87 -12.71 17.10 -16.84
C ASP A 87 -12.52 17.68 -18.27
N GLN A 88 -12.55 16.84 -19.31
CA GLN A 88 -12.56 17.25 -20.73
C GLN A 88 -13.81 16.74 -21.45
#